data_AF-A0A7W0QC74-F1
#
_entry.id   AF-A0A7W0QC74-F1
#
_cell.length_a   1.000
_cell.length_b   1.000
_cell.length_c   1.000
_cell.angle_alpha   90.00
_cell.angle_beta   90.00
_cell.angle_gamma   90.00
#
_symmetry.space_group_name_H-M   'P 1'
#
loop_
_entity.id
_entity.type
_entity.pdbx_description
1 polymer ?
#
loop_
_entity_poly.entity_id
_entity_poly.type
_entity_poly.pdbx_seq_one_letter_code
_entity_poly.pdbx_strand_id
1 'polypeptide(L)'
;SKTHRPRDAGPSPSAPKRATRPAAAKPPKPPKPPNALKPSRSATSARPTPSSTAELGCPRCKAGVLIAGNRGWGCDRWRNGCRFVVWFEIAGRKLTTKQLRDLIATGKTRQATFFTERGAEVTGRLVLDVAAREASVRFEPG
;
A
#
# COMPACT_ATOMS: atom_id res chain seq x y z
N SER A 1 -25.54 20.68 -68.29
CA SER A 1 -24.66 19.80 -67.50
C SER A 1 -25.32 19.50 -66.16
N LYS A 2 -25.58 18.20 -65.89
CA LYS A 2 -25.82 17.65 -64.54
C LYS A 2 -24.64 18.08 -63.63
N THR A 3 -24.77 18.33 -62.33
CA THR A 3 -25.32 17.42 -61.30
C THR A 3 -25.58 18.21 -60.01
N HIS A 4 -26.77 17.99 -59.44
CA HIS A 4 -27.14 17.87 -58.00
C HIS A 4 -25.97 17.77 -57.01
N ARG A 5 -25.98 18.13 -55.71
CA ARG A 5 -26.93 18.42 -54.59
C ARG A 5 -25.97 18.72 -53.38
N PRO A 6 -26.39 18.89 -52.11
CA PRO A 6 -27.49 19.69 -51.57
C PRO A 6 -27.09 20.45 -50.26
N ARG A 7 -28.03 21.28 -49.75
CA ARG A 7 -28.60 21.31 -48.37
C ARG A 7 -27.66 21.02 -47.19
N ASP A 8 -27.69 21.73 -46.07
CA ASP A 8 -28.83 22.23 -45.29
C ASP A 8 -28.18 23.07 -44.16
N ALA A 9 -28.64 24.31 -43.95
CA ALA A 9 -29.39 24.71 -42.75
C ALA A 9 -28.55 25.02 -41.48
N GLY A 10 -28.61 26.29 -41.05
CA GLY A 10 -28.53 26.64 -39.63
C GLY A 10 -29.74 26.07 -38.85
N PRO A 11 -29.93 26.34 -37.53
CA PRO A 11 -29.89 27.69 -36.98
C PRO A 11 -29.30 27.83 -35.56
N SER A 12 -29.07 29.09 -35.17
CA SER A 12 -28.99 29.57 -33.77
C SER A 12 -30.36 29.37 -33.08
N PRO A 13 -30.49 29.00 -31.77
CA PRO A 13 -30.56 30.04 -30.73
C PRO A 13 -30.21 29.64 -29.26
N SER A 14 -29.85 30.68 -28.48
CA SER A 14 -30.21 31.01 -27.07
C SER A 14 -30.34 29.96 -25.95
N ALA A 15 -29.62 30.19 -24.82
CA ALA A 15 -30.09 30.31 -23.41
C ALA A 15 -29.01 29.86 -22.37
N PRO A 16 -29.18 30.06 -21.04
CA PRO A 16 -29.46 31.27 -20.27
C PRO A 16 -28.44 31.52 -19.12
N LYS A 17 -28.62 32.61 -18.37
CA LYS A 17 -27.82 33.00 -17.20
C LYS A 17 -28.29 32.35 -15.88
N ARG A 18 -27.34 32.16 -14.93
CA ARG A 18 -27.39 32.40 -13.45
C ARG A 18 -27.33 31.18 -12.48
N ALA A 19 -26.37 31.29 -11.54
CA ALA A 19 -26.23 30.78 -10.14
C ALA A 19 -26.58 29.30 -9.81
N THR A 20 -25.78 28.51 -9.05
CA THR A 20 -25.56 28.60 -7.58
C THR A 20 -24.47 27.59 -7.12
N ARG A 21 -23.75 27.87 -5.99
CA ARG A 21 -22.70 27.10 -5.23
C ARG A 21 -23.16 25.72 -4.68
N PRO A 22 -22.36 24.81 -4.03
CA PRO A 22 -21.04 24.96 -3.35
C PRO A 22 -20.00 23.80 -3.51
N ALA A 23 -18.94 23.88 -2.68
CA ALA A 23 -17.71 23.10 -2.60
C ALA A 23 -17.85 21.56 -2.45
N ALA A 24 -16.93 20.83 -3.09
CA ALA A 24 -16.56 19.47 -2.71
C ALA A 24 -15.03 19.35 -2.67
N ALA A 25 -14.57 18.66 -1.63
CA ALA A 25 -13.23 18.66 -1.09
C ALA A 25 -12.15 18.04 -2.02
N LYS A 26 -10.92 18.49 -1.78
CA LYS A 26 -9.66 18.07 -2.41
C LYS A 26 -9.43 16.55 -2.28
N PRO A 27 -9.03 15.82 -3.33
CA PRO A 27 -8.16 14.66 -3.13
C PRO A 27 -6.75 15.16 -2.76
N PRO A 28 -6.17 14.77 -1.61
CA PRO A 28 -4.78 15.11 -1.31
C PRO A 28 -3.86 14.43 -2.33
N LYS A 29 -3.00 15.24 -2.95
CA LYS A 29 -1.90 14.79 -3.81
C LYS A 29 -1.01 13.82 -3.03
N PRO A 30 -0.64 12.64 -3.56
CA PRO A 30 0.39 11.83 -2.94
C PRO A 30 1.71 12.64 -2.96
N PRO A 31 2.40 12.81 -1.82
CA PRO A 31 3.71 13.43 -1.84
C PRO A 31 4.71 12.46 -2.49
N LYS A 32 5.11 12.78 -3.73
CA LYS A 32 6.43 12.40 -4.26
C LYS A 32 7.46 13.28 -3.56
N PRO A 33 8.48 12.73 -2.87
CA PRO A 33 9.76 13.42 -2.80
C PRO A 33 10.50 13.19 -4.13
N PRO A 34 10.79 14.24 -4.92
CA PRO A 34 11.78 14.17 -5.96
C PRO A 34 13.14 14.43 -5.31
N ASN A 35 13.86 13.37 -4.95
CA ASN A 35 15.31 13.53 -4.85
C ASN A 35 15.91 13.03 -6.16
N ALA A 36 16.25 14.03 -6.97
CA ALA A 36 16.89 13.91 -8.26
C ALA A 36 18.16 13.06 -8.17
N LEU A 37 18.39 12.34 -9.27
CA LEU A 37 19.51 11.47 -9.49
C LEU A 37 20.84 12.23 -9.31
N LYS A 38 21.79 11.57 -8.66
CA LYS A 38 23.18 11.56 -9.12
C LYS A 38 23.77 10.17 -8.83
N PRO A 39 24.32 9.47 -9.85
CA PRO A 39 24.95 8.18 -9.66
C PRO A 39 26.37 8.43 -9.14
N SER A 40 26.72 7.87 -7.99
CA SER A 40 28.13 7.79 -7.59
C SER A 40 28.40 6.43 -6.97
N ARG A 41 29.23 5.67 -7.67
CA ARG A 41 29.88 4.45 -7.21
C ARG A 41 30.54 4.74 -5.87
N SER A 42 30.20 3.97 -4.85
CA SER A 42 31.08 3.64 -3.73
C SER A 42 30.51 2.46 -2.97
N ALA A 43 31.12 1.30 -3.20
CA ALA A 43 31.12 0.23 -2.23
C ALA A 43 31.82 0.76 -0.97
N THR A 44 31.06 1.00 0.11
CA THR A 44 31.57 0.77 1.46
C THR A 44 30.39 0.63 2.43
N SER A 45 30.23 -0.59 2.91
CA SER A 45 29.94 -0.94 4.30
C SER A 45 29.18 0.10 5.14
N ALA A 46 27.85 0.12 5.02
CA ALA A 46 27.01 0.41 6.18
C ALA A 46 26.57 -0.95 6.74
N ARG A 47 27.23 -1.36 7.82
CA ARG A 47 26.94 -2.57 8.60
C ARG A 47 25.42 -2.70 8.78
N PRO A 48 24.75 -3.76 8.26
CA PRO A 48 23.38 -4.03 8.64
C PRO A 48 23.41 -4.37 10.12
N THR A 49 22.92 -3.47 10.96
CA THR A 49 22.58 -3.83 12.34
C THR A 49 21.60 -5.00 12.27
N PRO A 50 21.87 -6.14 12.93
CA PRO A 50 21.11 -7.36 12.79
C PRO A 50 19.75 -7.20 13.48
N SER A 51 18.80 -6.58 12.80
CA SER A 51 17.39 -6.69 13.16
C SER A 51 16.87 -8.00 12.57
N SER A 52 17.20 -9.12 13.22
CA SER A 52 16.96 -10.54 12.85
C SER A 52 15.58 -10.81 12.23
N THR A 53 15.47 -10.50 10.94
CA THR A 53 14.35 -10.83 10.07
C THR A 53 14.83 -11.58 8.83
N ALA A 54 16.14 -11.47 8.52
CA ALA A 54 16.77 -12.14 7.38
C ALA A 54 16.65 -13.68 7.42
N GLU A 55 16.34 -14.25 8.58
CA GLU A 55 16.08 -15.68 8.77
C GLU A 55 14.64 -16.08 8.43
N LEU A 56 13.72 -15.12 8.27
CA LEU A 56 12.32 -15.39 7.97
C LEU A 56 12.09 -15.50 6.48
N GLY A 57 11.78 -16.72 6.02
CA GLY A 57 11.33 -16.96 4.66
C GLY A 57 10.02 -16.22 4.35
N CYS A 58 9.89 -15.73 3.12
CA CYS A 58 8.65 -15.14 2.65
C CYS A 58 7.59 -16.24 2.43
N PRO A 59 6.43 -16.20 3.09
CA PRO A 59 5.41 -17.25 2.95
C PRO A 59 4.67 -17.19 1.60
N ARG A 60 4.75 -16.05 0.89
CA ARG A 60 4.11 -15.85 -0.42
C ARG A 60 4.90 -16.49 -1.56
N CYS A 61 6.21 -16.25 -1.63
CA CYS A 61 7.05 -16.78 -2.70
C CYS A 61 7.91 -17.97 -2.30
N LYS A 62 8.08 -18.24 -0.99
CA LYS A 62 8.88 -19.32 -0.40
C LYS A 62 10.36 -19.39 -0.82
N ALA A 63 10.81 -18.44 -1.64
CA ALA A 63 12.15 -18.41 -2.22
C ALA A 63 12.96 -17.19 -1.77
N GLY A 64 12.30 -16.16 -1.23
CA GLY A 64 12.94 -14.98 -0.69
C GLY A 64 12.87 -14.93 0.83
N VAL A 65 13.60 -13.99 1.42
CA VAL A 65 13.60 -13.68 2.85
C VAL A 65 12.91 -12.34 3.11
N LEU A 66 12.47 -12.13 4.35
CA LEU A 66 11.91 -10.87 4.79
C LEU A 66 13.00 -9.91 5.25
N ILE A 67 12.96 -8.71 4.70
CA ILE A 67 13.88 -7.62 5.04
C ILE A 67 13.08 -6.45 5.63
N ALA A 68 13.62 -5.81 6.66
CA ALA A 68 13.04 -4.60 7.20
C ALA A 68 13.25 -3.44 6.22
N GLY A 69 12.17 -2.81 5.78
CA GLY A 69 12.18 -1.58 4.99
C GLY A 69 11.86 -0.36 5.86
N ASN A 70 11.43 0.73 5.22
CA ASN A 70 11.14 1.98 5.92
C ASN A 70 9.79 1.97 6.69
N ARG A 71 8.79 1.25 6.16
CA ARG A 71 7.41 1.24 6.71
C ARG A 71 6.90 -0.17 7.09
N GLY A 72 7.71 -1.19 6.86
CA GLY A 72 7.31 -2.58 7.02
C GLY A 72 8.40 -3.55 6.59
N TRP A 73 8.18 -4.84 6.86
CA TRP A 73 8.99 -5.93 6.35
C TRP A 73 8.48 -6.37 4.99
N GLY A 74 9.36 -6.32 3.98
CA GLY A 74 9.06 -6.75 2.62
C GLY A 74 9.88 -7.98 2.23
N CYS A 75 9.43 -8.72 1.23
CA CYS A 75 10.26 -9.77 0.62
C CYS A 75 11.45 -9.14 -0.13
N ASP A 76 12.66 -9.67 0.02
CA ASP A 76 13.84 -9.24 -0.73
C ASP A 76 13.65 -9.36 -2.26
N ARG A 77 12.94 -10.42 -2.68
CA ARG A 77 12.59 -10.68 -4.09
C ARG A 77 11.45 -9.81 -4.59
N TRP A 78 11.19 -8.65 -3.98
CA TRP A 78 10.16 -7.73 -4.45
C TRP A 78 10.36 -7.29 -5.90
N ARG A 79 11.61 -7.16 -6.35
CA ARG A 79 11.97 -6.88 -7.76
C ARG A 79 11.62 -8.03 -8.71
N ASN A 80 11.59 -9.27 -8.21
CA ASN A 80 11.20 -10.47 -8.98
C ASN A 80 9.68 -10.71 -8.96
N GLY A 81 8.88 -9.71 -8.58
CA GLY A 81 7.41 -9.80 -8.58
C GLY A 81 6.75 -10.17 -7.25
N CYS A 82 7.52 -10.49 -6.19
CA CYS A 82 6.92 -10.79 -4.88
C CYS A 82 6.45 -9.50 -4.17
N ARG A 83 5.14 -9.24 -4.13
CA ARG A 83 4.58 -8.03 -3.48
C ARG A 83 4.22 -8.23 -2.00
N PHE A 84 4.83 -9.21 -1.33
CA PHE A 84 4.58 -9.47 0.08
C PHE A 84 5.17 -8.35 0.96
N VAL A 85 4.32 -7.70 1.75
CA VAL A 85 4.68 -6.67 2.73
C VAL A 85 3.85 -6.84 4.00
N VAL A 86 4.52 -6.74 5.14
CA VAL A 86 3.92 -6.64 6.48
C VAL A 86 4.29 -5.28 7.05
N TRP A 87 3.31 -4.45 7.36
CA TRP A 87 3.54 -3.11 7.89
C TRP A 87 4.02 -3.15 9.34
N PHE A 88 4.86 -2.20 9.74
CA PHE A 88 5.27 -2.07 11.15
C PHE A 88 4.13 -1.64 12.04
N GLU A 89 3.09 -1.02 11.49
CA GLU A 89 1.91 -0.58 12.20
C GLU A 89 0.67 -1.12 11.52
N ILE A 90 -0.19 -1.79 12.29
CA ILE A 90 -1.44 -2.39 11.83
C ILE A 90 -2.50 -2.08 12.88
N ALA A 91 -3.62 -1.49 12.46
CA ALA A 91 -4.74 -1.11 13.32
C ALA A 91 -4.28 -0.35 14.59
N GLY A 92 -3.49 0.71 14.38
CA GLY A 92 -2.98 1.59 15.45
C GLY A 92 -1.95 0.95 16.39
N ARG A 93 -1.45 -0.26 16.08
CA ARG A 93 -0.46 -0.96 16.89
C ARG A 93 0.82 -1.25 16.14
N LYS A 94 1.95 -1.03 16.81
CA LYS A 94 3.26 -1.46 16.31
C LYS A 94 3.40 -2.98 16.41
N LEU A 95 3.60 -3.62 15.26
CA LEU A 95 3.98 -5.01 15.18
C LEU A 95 5.44 -5.14 15.62
N THR A 96 5.75 -6.14 16.44
CA THR A 96 7.12 -6.47 16.84
C THR A 96 7.68 -7.58 15.96
N THR A 97 9.00 -7.69 15.85
CA THR A 97 9.65 -8.80 15.13
C THR A 97 9.25 -10.17 15.68
N LYS A 98 8.96 -10.28 16.99
CA LYS A 98 8.42 -11.51 17.58
C LYS A 98 7.04 -11.86 17.03
N GLN A 99 6.13 -10.89 16.93
CA GLN A 99 4.81 -11.08 16.34
C GLN A 99 4.89 -11.40 14.85
N LEU A 100 5.83 -10.77 14.12
CA LEU A 100 6.11 -11.14 12.73
C LEU A 100 6.55 -12.61 12.65
N ARG A 101 7.49 -13.06 13.49
CA ARG A 101 7.92 -14.46 13.52
C ARG A 101 6.75 -15.41 13.74
N ASP A 102 5.90 -15.10 14.72
CA ASP A 102 4.68 -15.88 14.98
C ASP A 102 3.77 -15.91 13.75
N LEU A 103 3.52 -14.75 13.14
CA LEU A 103 2.69 -14.61 11.95
C LEU A 103 3.21 -15.43 10.76
N ILE A 104 4.54 -15.50 10.56
CA ILE A 104 5.15 -16.29 9.47
C ILE A 104 5.19 -17.79 9.82
N ALA A 105 5.47 -18.14 11.07
CA ALA A 105 5.61 -19.53 11.51
C ALA A 105 4.26 -20.24 11.69
N THR A 106 3.28 -19.58 12.30
CA THR A 106 1.96 -20.16 12.64
C THR A 106 0.85 -19.67 11.71
N GLY A 107 1.09 -18.59 10.96
CA GLY A 107 0.07 -17.92 10.15
C GLY A 107 -0.85 -16.98 10.94
N LYS A 108 -0.66 -16.84 12.25
CA LYS A 108 -1.54 -16.07 13.14
C LYS A 108 -0.73 -15.40 14.25
N THR A 109 -1.20 -14.29 14.80
CA THR A 109 -0.65 -13.74 16.05
C THR A 109 -1.51 -14.12 17.24
N ARG A 110 -0.94 -13.97 18.45
CA ARG A 110 -1.71 -13.94 19.69
C ARG A 110 -2.76 -12.83 19.65
N GLN A 111 -3.79 -12.99 20.49
CA GLN A 111 -4.77 -11.93 20.71
C GLN A 111 -4.08 -10.68 21.25
N ALA A 112 -4.53 -9.55 20.74
CA ALA A 112 -3.96 -8.24 20.95
C ALA A 112 -5.09 -7.20 20.89
N THR A 113 -5.02 -6.18 21.73
CA THR A 113 -5.87 -5.00 21.66
C THR A 113 -5.42 -4.09 20.53
N PHE A 114 -6.26 -3.83 19.55
CA PHE A 114 -6.00 -2.91 18.44
C PHE A 114 -6.86 -1.67 18.57
N PHE A 115 -6.49 -0.61 17.87
CA PHE A 115 -7.23 0.65 17.86
C PHE A 115 -7.80 0.89 16.47
N THR A 116 -9.10 1.10 16.39
CA THR A 116 -9.76 1.51 15.15
C THR A 116 -9.50 2.99 14.86
N GLU A 117 -9.82 3.43 13.64
CA GLU A 117 -9.72 4.86 13.28
C GLU A 117 -10.60 5.77 14.16
N ARG A 118 -11.61 5.20 14.83
CA ARG A 118 -12.49 5.91 15.77
C ARG A 118 -11.96 5.92 17.21
N GLY A 119 -10.77 5.37 17.45
CA GLY A 119 -10.18 5.24 18.78
C GLY A 119 -10.81 4.12 19.64
N ALA A 120 -11.76 3.35 19.11
CA ALA A 120 -12.31 2.20 19.82
C ALA A 120 -11.28 1.08 19.90
N GLU A 121 -11.08 0.54 21.10
CA GLU A 121 -10.27 -0.65 21.36
C GLU A 121 -11.02 -1.90 20.91
N VAL A 122 -10.38 -2.68 20.06
CA VAL A 122 -10.91 -3.94 19.55
C VAL A 122 -9.88 -5.02 19.80
N THR A 123 -10.24 -5.99 20.62
CA THR A 123 -9.43 -7.18 20.81
C THR A 123 -9.58 -8.07 19.58
N GLY A 124 -8.46 -8.56 19.07
CA GLY A 124 -8.47 -9.49 17.95
C GLY A 124 -7.11 -10.07 17.70
N ARG A 125 -6.93 -10.69 16.54
CA ARG A 125 -5.67 -11.28 16.11
C ARG A 125 -5.39 -10.91 14.67
N LEU A 126 -4.12 -10.96 14.30
CA LEU A 126 -3.68 -10.81 12.93
C LEU A 126 -3.50 -12.20 12.33
N VAL A 127 -4.06 -12.40 11.14
CA VAL A 127 -3.94 -13.63 10.36
C VAL A 127 -3.17 -13.31 9.09
N LEU A 128 -2.21 -14.15 8.76
CA LEU A 128 -1.42 -14.04 7.55
C LEU A 128 -2.32 -14.36 6.35
N ASP A 129 -2.47 -13.40 5.45
CA ASP A 129 -3.21 -13.58 4.21
C ASP A 129 -2.24 -13.46 3.02
N VAL A 130 -1.78 -14.60 2.52
CA VAL A 130 -0.82 -14.65 1.39
C VAL A 130 -1.48 -14.35 0.04
N ALA A 131 -2.81 -14.43 -0.04
CA ALA A 131 -3.59 -14.17 -1.25
C ALA A 131 -3.79 -12.66 -1.47
N ALA A 132 -3.86 -11.88 -0.40
CA ALA A 132 -4.06 -10.44 -0.45
C ALA A 132 -2.98 -9.71 -1.26
N ARG A 133 -3.43 -8.74 -2.07
CA ARG A 133 -2.58 -7.95 -2.95
C ARG A 133 -2.04 -6.69 -2.28
N GLU A 134 -2.74 -6.17 -1.28
CA GLU A 134 -2.45 -4.85 -0.66
C GLU A 134 -1.85 -4.96 0.75
N ALA A 135 -2.34 -5.87 1.58
CA ALA A 135 -1.81 -6.14 2.91
C ALA A 135 -1.72 -7.64 3.12
N SER A 136 -0.51 -8.17 3.36
CA SER A 136 -0.33 -9.61 3.60
C SER A 136 -0.88 -10.10 4.95
N VAL A 137 -1.60 -9.24 5.67
CA VAL A 137 -2.09 -9.47 7.03
C VAL A 137 -3.51 -8.96 7.11
N ARG A 138 -4.40 -9.84 7.56
CA ARG A 138 -5.82 -9.55 7.82
C ARG A 138 -6.05 -9.48 9.33
N PHE A 139 -6.81 -8.47 9.75
CA PHE A 139 -7.27 -8.38 11.13
C PHE A 139 -8.57 -9.18 11.31
N GLU A 140 -8.61 -10.02 12.33
CA GLU A 140 -9.79 -10.79 12.73
C GLU A 140 -10.17 -10.38 14.16
N PRO A 141 -11.33 -9.74 14.40
CA PRO A 141 -11.80 -9.44 15.74
C PRO A 141 -12.03 -10.74 16.53
N GLY A 142 -11.75 -10.69 17.83
CA GLY A 142 -11.86 -11.82 18.76
C GLY A 142 -13.23 -11.92 19.42
#